data_AF-A0A067FGZ8-F1
#
_entry.id   AF-A0A067FGZ8-F1
#
_cell.length_a   1.000
_cell.length_b   1.000
_cell.length_c   1.000
_cell.angle_alpha   90.00
_cell.angle_beta   90.00
_cell.angle_gamma   90.00
#
_symmetry.space_group_name_H-M   'P 1'
#
loop_
_entity.id
_entity.type
_entity.pdbx_description
1 polymer ?
#
loop_
_entity_poly.entity_id
_entity_poly.type
_entity_poly.pdbx_seq_one_letter_code
_entity_poly.pdbx_strand_id
1 'polypeptide(L)'
;MALISFPRFLSRPLESNHRRSLRSRYKCVCCVSPTAAATSKGRSGSAVIWFKQDLRVDDHLGLVAASKYQAVVPLYVFDHRILSRYSNEMLELVIFALEDLRKSLKEQGSDLMIRFGRVENVIRELVEEVKATSVFAEEEVEYHLRQMMAIVDETLAKVSLVDGKPKICLWQTPFYDIKNLNDLPVSHNEFRKLQRPLTSPILPPTLAGAKLEADWGPLPTFDELKEFVNENPWKLEESWTLINNMSAETILTDKLSKLGKRSKRNLNNQHSPRKRLDKSFFVTDKGNTVGGGTNAVLNALQAYLRYLEGTVRDDWQELQEKLRNAESRDGASFATLFGPALCLGIISRRGVHYEAIKFEKERNAGFLSPFGYSAATIAAAADAVCSMEWYWLMSLRSLRSNEGVYSTRIWRWNGYQIQVHS
;
A
#
# COMPACT_ATOMS: atom_id res chain seq x y z
N MET A 1 22.72 -30.93 2.43
CA MET A 1 22.62 -31.02 3.90
C MET A 1 23.73 -30.20 4.51
N ALA A 2 23.38 -29.17 5.29
CA ALA A 2 24.23 -28.54 6.31
C ALA A 2 23.31 -27.72 7.21
N LEU A 3 23.51 -27.86 8.51
CA LEU A 3 22.58 -27.56 9.61
C LEU A 3 22.48 -26.07 9.91
N ILE A 4 21.25 -25.62 10.20
CA ILE A 4 20.92 -24.30 10.73
C ILE A 4 20.89 -24.42 12.27
N SER A 5 21.76 -23.68 12.95
CA SER A 5 21.74 -23.50 14.40
C SER A 5 20.95 -22.24 14.77
N PHE A 6 19.91 -22.40 15.59
CA PHE A 6 19.11 -21.33 16.18
C PHE A 6 19.76 -20.73 17.44
N PRO A 7 19.40 -19.48 17.79
CA PRO A 7 19.09 -19.15 19.16
C PRO A 7 17.66 -18.64 19.33
N ARG A 8 17.13 -18.93 20.52
CA ARG A 8 15.75 -18.80 20.98
C ARG A 8 15.42 -17.34 21.36
N PHE A 9 14.23 -16.86 21.01
CA PHE A 9 13.65 -15.68 21.64
C PHE A 9 13.01 -16.08 22.97
N LEU A 10 13.57 -15.58 24.08
CA LEU A 10 12.88 -15.53 25.36
C LEU A 10 12.07 -14.24 25.42
N SER A 11 10.75 -14.38 25.46
CA SER A 11 9.85 -13.29 25.85
C SER A 11 10.11 -12.96 27.31
N ARG A 12 10.49 -11.73 27.62
CA ARG A 12 10.31 -11.15 28.96
C ARG A 12 9.35 -9.97 28.87
N PRO A 13 8.28 -9.95 29.68
CA PRO A 13 7.54 -8.72 29.92
C PRO A 13 8.36 -7.87 30.89
N LEU A 14 8.50 -6.57 30.68
CA LEU A 14 8.46 -5.60 31.79
C LEU A 14 8.36 -4.14 31.35
N GLU A 15 7.40 -3.49 31.99
CA GLU A 15 7.40 -2.17 32.64
C GLU A 15 7.76 -0.88 31.90
N SER A 16 6.77 0.01 31.99
CA SER A 16 6.80 1.43 31.71
C SER A 16 7.90 2.14 32.50
N ASN A 17 8.82 2.78 31.78
CA ASN A 17 9.58 3.89 32.34
C ASN A 17 9.35 5.16 31.53
N HIS A 18 8.77 6.13 32.21
CA HIS A 18 8.60 7.50 31.75
C HIS A 18 9.95 8.10 31.35
N ARG A 19 10.12 8.44 30.06
CA ARG A 19 11.00 9.54 29.65
C ARG A 19 10.31 10.39 28.59
N ARG A 20 10.34 11.69 28.84
CA ARG A 20 9.75 12.77 28.05
C ARG A 20 10.36 12.75 26.64
N SER A 21 9.52 12.49 25.64
CA SER A 21 9.83 12.66 24.21
C SER A 21 8.71 13.51 23.60
N LEU A 22 9.13 14.59 22.94
CA LEU A 22 8.40 15.52 22.06
C LEU A 22 6.87 15.41 22.07
N ARG A 23 6.23 15.80 23.19
CA ARG A 23 4.81 16.15 23.17
C ARG A 23 4.68 17.63 22.84
N SER A 24 3.69 17.93 22.00
CA SER A 24 3.08 19.25 21.79
C SER A 24 3.68 20.12 20.68
N ARG A 25 3.31 19.84 19.42
CA ARG A 25 3.14 20.91 18.41
C ARG A 25 1.83 20.89 17.63
N TYR A 26 0.98 19.87 17.76
CA TYR A 26 -0.30 19.83 17.04
C TYR A 26 -1.43 19.52 18.02
N LYS A 27 -1.85 20.52 18.81
CA LYS A 27 -3.20 20.51 19.36
C LYS A 27 -4.11 21.04 18.26
N CYS A 28 -4.71 20.12 17.52
CA CYS A 28 -5.73 20.39 16.53
C CYS A 28 -7.07 20.61 17.24
N VAL A 29 -7.84 21.59 16.78
CA VAL A 29 -9.23 21.83 17.19
C VAL A 29 -10.06 21.85 15.91
N CYS A 30 -10.71 20.73 15.59
CA CYS A 30 -11.68 20.63 14.51
C CYS A 30 -13.07 20.90 15.09
N CYS A 31 -13.73 21.94 14.60
CA CYS A 31 -15.11 22.25 14.96
C CYS A 31 -16.03 21.68 13.88
N VAL A 32 -16.68 20.53 14.12
CA VAL A 32 -17.74 20.06 13.23
C VAL A 32 -19.00 20.89 13.51
N SER A 33 -19.25 21.90 12.69
CA SER A 33 -20.51 22.65 12.72
C SER A 33 -21.46 22.09 11.65
N PRO A 34 -22.66 21.59 12.01
CA PRO A 34 -23.64 21.17 11.01
C PRO A 34 -24.16 22.42 10.28
N THR A 35 -23.77 22.60 9.02
CA THR A 35 -24.37 23.62 8.15
C THR A 35 -25.58 23.01 7.45
N ALA A 36 -26.75 23.60 7.71
CA ALA A 36 -28.02 23.18 7.13
C ALA A 36 -28.09 23.60 5.65
N ALA A 37 -27.67 22.71 4.74
CA ALA A 37 -28.16 22.63 3.36
C ALA A 37 -27.55 21.44 2.62
N ALA A 38 -28.17 20.25 2.72
CA ALA A 38 -28.08 19.22 1.68
C ALA A 38 -29.22 18.21 1.85
N THR A 39 -30.19 18.27 0.94
CA THR A 39 -31.23 17.26 0.74
C THR A 39 -30.60 15.98 0.17
N SER A 40 -30.17 15.05 1.01
CA SER A 40 -29.95 13.64 0.58
C SER A 40 -29.95 12.65 1.75
N LYS A 41 -30.34 11.40 1.47
CA LYS A 41 -30.51 10.25 2.39
C LYS A 41 -29.20 9.77 3.07
N GLY A 42 -28.37 10.65 3.61
CA GLY A 42 -27.17 10.30 4.37
C GLY A 42 -27.50 9.82 5.79
N ARG A 43 -26.75 8.85 6.30
CA ARG A 43 -26.73 8.51 7.74
C ARG A 43 -26.25 9.74 8.52
N SER A 44 -26.97 10.09 9.59
CA SER A 44 -26.55 11.13 10.52
C SER A 44 -25.24 10.72 11.22
N GLY A 45 -24.26 11.63 11.26
CA GLY A 45 -22.99 11.45 11.97
C GLY A 45 -21.74 11.55 11.08
N SER A 46 -20.59 11.53 11.74
CA SER A 46 -19.26 11.57 11.09
C SER A 46 -18.66 10.18 10.97
N ALA A 47 -17.83 9.96 9.95
CA ALA A 47 -17.01 8.78 9.78
C ALA A 47 -15.54 9.15 9.53
N VAL A 48 -14.62 8.31 10.01
CA VAL A 48 -13.19 8.40 9.69
C VAL A 48 -12.86 7.29 8.70
N ILE A 49 -12.02 7.58 7.70
CA ILE A 49 -11.44 6.55 6.83
C ILE A 49 -9.95 6.51 7.12
N TRP A 50 -9.46 5.37 7.59
CA TRP A 50 -8.06 5.18 7.90
C TRP A 50 -7.34 4.45 6.75
N PHE A 51 -6.57 5.24 6.00
CA PHE A 51 -5.69 4.78 4.93
C PHE A 51 -4.38 4.23 5.49
N LYS A 52 -3.90 3.15 4.86
CA LYS A 52 -2.64 2.44 5.16
C LYS A 52 -1.90 2.09 3.86
N GLN A 53 -2.33 1.01 3.21
CA GLN A 53 -1.75 0.42 2.00
C GLN A 53 -2.77 0.38 0.86
N ASP A 54 -3.74 1.29 0.93
CA ASP A 54 -4.91 1.47 0.06
C ASP A 54 -4.98 2.92 -0.45
N LEU A 55 -3.82 3.50 -0.82
CA LEU A 55 -3.65 4.93 -1.13
C LEU A 55 -4.27 5.36 -2.48
N ARG A 56 -5.57 5.16 -2.65
CA ARG A 56 -6.35 5.47 -3.85
C ARG A 56 -7.80 5.85 -3.51
N VAL A 57 -8.47 6.56 -4.40
CA VAL A 57 -9.93 6.81 -4.30
C VAL A 57 -10.74 5.83 -5.15
N ASP A 58 -10.17 5.36 -6.26
CA ASP A 58 -10.79 4.39 -7.15
C ASP A 58 -10.84 3.01 -6.51
N ASP A 59 -11.87 2.25 -6.86
CA ASP A 59 -12.01 0.85 -6.44
C ASP A 59 -11.92 0.64 -4.92
N HIS A 60 -12.43 1.60 -4.14
CA HIS A 60 -12.28 1.65 -2.70
C HIS A 60 -13.65 1.55 -2.00
N LEU A 61 -14.04 0.33 -1.60
CA LEU A 61 -15.35 0.08 -0.97
C LEU A 61 -15.52 0.75 0.40
N GLY A 62 -14.43 0.95 1.15
CA GLY A 62 -14.47 1.72 2.41
C GLY A 62 -14.94 3.17 2.19
N LEU A 63 -14.43 3.84 1.16
CA LEU A 63 -14.80 5.18 0.75
C LEU A 63 -16.27 5.23 0.30
N VAL A 64 -16.75 4.22 -0.44
CA VAL A 64 -18.16 4.09 -0.86
C VAL A 64 -19.10 3.86 0.33
N ALA A 65 -18.65 3.11 1.35
CA ALA A 65 -19.43 2.92 2.57
C ALA A 65 -19.47 4.19 3.42
N ALA A 66 -18.33 4.88 3.53
CA ALA A 66 -18.18 6.12 4.28
C ALA A 66 -18.90 7.31 3.64
N SER A 67 -19.02 7.37 2.30
CA SER A 67 -19.73 8.46 1.60
C SER A 67 -21.22 8.57 1.96
N LYS A 68 -21.77 7.55 2.62
CA LYS A 68 -23.14 7.56 3.17
C LYS A 68 -23.27 8.40 4.44
N TYR A 69 -22.18 8.86 5.04
CA TYR A 69 -22.17 9.71 6.24
C TYR A 69 -22.15 11.19 5.84
N GLN A 70 -22.65 12.06 6.73
CA GLN A 70 -22.72 13.50 6.48
C GLN A 70 -21.36 14.17 6.45
N ALA A 71 -20.41 13.68 7.27
CA ALA A 71 -19.04 14.16 7.31
C ALA A 71 -18.09 12.96 7.26
N VAL A 72 -17.10 13.04 6.39
CA VAL A 72 -16.09 11.99 6.21
C VAL A 72 -14.72 12.61 6.39
N VAL A 73 -13.89 11.97 7.20
CA VAL A 73 -12.54 12.43 7.52
C VAL A 73 -11.53 11.37 7.08
N PRO A 74 -10.96 11.49 5.87
CA PRO A 74 -9.82 10.70 5.43
C PRO A 74 -8.59 10.97 6.30
N LEU A 75 -7.94 9.92 6.79
CA LEU A 75 -6.80 9.98 7.69
C LEU A 75 -5.69 9.05 7.19
N TYR A 76 -4.46 9.55 7.16
CA TYR A 76 -3.24 8.74 7.10
C TYR A 76 -2.35 9.07 8.30
N VAL A 77 -1.80 8.03 8.93
CA VAL A 77 -0.95 8.16 10.13
C VAL A 77 0.44 7.61 9.84
N PHE A 78 1.45 8.46 9.97
CA PHE A 78 2.85 8.06 9.97
C PHE A 78 3.20 7.42 11.33
N ASP A 79 3.20 6.09 11.36
CA ASP A 79 3.53 5.27 12.53
C ASP A 79 4.88 4.56 12.34
N HIS A 80 5.78 4.68 13.32
CA HIS A 80 7.10 4.05 13.30
C HIS A 80 7.07 2.54 13.04
N ARG A 81 6.04 1.83 13.52
CA ARG A 81 5.90 0.37 13.35
C ARG A 81 5.65 0.00 11.90
N ILE A 82 4.99 0.86 11.13
CA ILE A 82 4.76 0.67 9.69
C ILE A 82 6.01 1.09 8.92
N LEU A 83 6.48 2.33 9.15
CA LEU A 83 7.53 2.95 8.35
C LEU A 83 8.92 2.34 8.54
N SER A 84 9.21 1.75 9.70
CA SER A 84 10.50 1.08 9.96
C SER A 84 10.79 -0.09 9.00
N ARG A 85 9.76 -0.55 8.28
CA ARG A 85 9.85 -1.65 7.30
C ARG A 85 10.06 -1.14 5.88
N TYR A 86 9.96 0.16 5.65
CA TYR A 86 10.08 0.77 4.33
C TYR A 86 11.53 1.14 4.03
N SER A 87 11.94 0.88 2.79
CA SER A 87 13.19 1.42 2.27
C SER A 87 13.05 2.93 2.02
N ASN A 88 14.17 3.64 1.88
CA ASN A 88 14.15 5.06 1.48
C ASN A 88 13.33 5.31 0.21
N GLU A 89 13.44 4.41 -0.77
CA GLU A 89 12.68 4.51 -2.03
C GLU A 89 11.16 4.34 -1.78
N MET A 90 10.76 3.42 -0.90
CA MET A 90 9.35 3.28 -0.50
C MET A 90 8.83 4.49 0.27
N LEU A 91 9.67 5.12 1.12
CA LEU A 91 9.30 6.34 1.84
C LEU A 91 9.06 7.52 0.88
N GLU A 92 9.89 7.67 -0.16
CA GLU A 92 9.65 8.65 -1.23
C GLU A 92 8.34 8.36 -1.96
N LEU A 93 8.10 7.11 -2.34
CA LEU A 93 6.86 6.71 -3.02
C LEU A 93 5.61 7.01 -2.20
N VAL A 94 5.66 6.77 -0.89
CA VAL A 94 4.54 7.09 0.02
C VAL A 94 4.22 8.58 -0.01
N ILE A 95 5.23 9.46 0.00
CA ILE A 95 5.00 10.92 -0.03
C ILE A 95 4.29 11.31 -1.32
N PHE A 96 4.78 10.84 -2.47
CA PHE A 96 4.13 11.11 -3.77
C PHE A 96 2.72 10.53 -3.86
N ALA A 97 2.50 9.33 -3.32
CA ALA A 97 1.17 8.71 -3.29
C ALA A 97 0.19 9.51 -2.42
N LEU A 98 0.62 10.00 -1.26
CA LEU A 98 -0.21 10.81 -0.37
C LEU A 98 -0.51 12.18 -0.94
N GLU A 99 0.41 12.79 -1.70
CA GLU A 99 0.18 14.02 -2.44
C GLU A 99 -0.94 13.85 -3.48
N ASP A 100 -0.88 12.78 -4.28
CA ASP A 100 -1.92 12.47 -5.26
C ASP A 100 -3.26 12.08 -4.61
N LEU A 101 -3.23 11.28 -3.54
CA LEU A 101 -4.44 10.91 -2.80
C LEU A 101 -5.12 12.14 -2.20
N ARG A 102 -4.33 13.06 -1.60
CA ARG A 102 -4.83 14.34 -1.08
C ARG A 102 -5.51 15.15 -2.18
N LYS A 103 -4.87 15.27 -3.35
CA LYS A 103 -5.45 15.98 -4.50
C LYS A 103 -6.75 15.31 -4.96
N SER A 104 -6.75 13.98 -5.10
CA SER A 104 -7.91 13.20 -5.54
C SER A 104 -9.09 13.34 -4.56
N LEU A 105 -8.82 13.33 -3.25
CA LEU A 105 -9.86 13.55 -2.24
C LEU A 105 -10.44 14.98 -2.28
N LYS A 106 -9.62 15.99 -2.62
CA LYS A 106 -10.10 17.37 -2.88
C LYS A 106 -11.04 17.45 -4.05
N GLU A 107 -10.74 16.73 -5.13
CA GLU A 107 -11.63 16.63 -6.30
C GLU A 107 -12.97 15.95 -5.94
N GLN A 108 -12.98 15.06 -4.93
CA GLN A 108 -14.20 14.43 -4.40
C GLN A 108 -14.91 15.24 -3.30
N GLY A 109 -14.43 16.45 -2.97
CA GLY A 109 -15.06 17.35 -2.00
C GLY A 109 -14.58 17.19 -0.54
N SER A 110 -13.45 16.53 -0.30
CA SER A 110 -12.83 16.34 1.03
C SER A 110 -11.37 16.83 1.04
N ASP A 111 -10.59 16.46 2.05
CA ASP A 111 -9.13 16.55 2.05
C ASP A 111 -8.56 15.30 2.76
N LEU A 112 -7.22 15.16 2.82
CA LEU A 112 -6.52 14.08 3.51
C LEU A 112 -5.84 14.59 4.76
N MET A 113 -6.27 14.10 5.93
CA MET A 113 -5.63 14.43 7.19
C MET A 113 -4.36 13.61 7.40
N ILE A 114 -3.26 14.31 7.69
CA ILE A 114 -1.95 13.74 7.96
C ILE A 114 -1.60 13.91 9.44
N ARG A 115 -1.21 12.81 10.09
CA ARG A 115 -0.80 12.80 11.50
C ARG A 115 0.41 11.90 11.70
N PHE A 116 1.11 12.11 12.82
CA PHE A 116 2.26 11.33 13.24
C PHE A 116 2.01 10.73 14.61
N GLY A 117 2.51 9.52 14.83
CA GLY A 117 2.49 8.87 16.12
C GLY A 117 1.83 7.49 16.08
N ARG A 118 1.41 7.01 17.26
CA ARG A 118 0.76 5.71 17.38
C ARG A 118 -0.67 5.78 16.84
N VAL A 119 -0.96 4.94 15.86
CA VAL A 119 -2.28 4.86 15.22
C VAL A 119 -3.43 4.84 16.24
N GLU A 120 -3.36 3.99 17.27
CA GLU A 120 -4.44 3.84 18.26
C GLU A 120 -4.73 5.13 19.04
N ASN A 121 -3.71 5.95 19.29
CA ASN A 121 -3.89 7.22 19.99
C ASN A 121 -4.48 8.27 19.05
N VAL A 122 -3.93 8.38 17.84
CA VAL A 122 -4.39 9.35 16.84
C VAL A 122 -5.83 9.09 16.44
N ILE A 123 -6.21 7.84 16.17
CA ILE A 123 -7.58 7.48 15.81
C ILE A 123 -8.53 7.74 16.97
N ARG A 124 -8.16 7.40 18.22
CA ARG A 124 -8.98 7.70 19.39
C ARG A 124 -9.26 9.20 19.52
N GLU A 125 -8.20 10.00 19.52
CA GLU A 125 -8.28 11.45 19.65
C GLU A 125 -9.16 12.06 18.55
N LEU A 126 -8.97 11.61 17.31
CA LEU A 126 -9.75 12.09 16.18
C LEU A 126 -11.24 11.69 16.29
N VAL A 127 -11.52 10.45 16.69
CA VAL A 127 -12.90 9.96 16.83
C VAL A 127 -13.66 10.76 17.88
N GLU A 128 -13.01 11.10 19.00
CA GLU A 128 -13.59 11.96 20.04
C GLU A 128 -13.81 13.39 19.54
N GLU A 129 -12.84 13.94 18.81
CA GLU A 129 -12.87 15.30 18.26
C GLU A 129 -14.01 15.51 17.25
N VAL A 130 -14.13 14.60 16.27
CA VAL A 130 -15.13 14.72 15.19
C VAL A 130 -16.42 13.96 15.47
N LYS A 131 -16.53 13.36 16.66
CA LYS A 131 -17.66 12.50 17.10
C LYS A 131 -17.98 11.43 16.07
N ALA A 132 -16.94 10.76 15.55
CA ALA A 132 -17.10 9.76 14.52
C ALA A 132 -17.74 8.49 15.09
N THR A 133 -18.83 8.03 14.47
CA THR A 133 -19.53 6.81 14.88
C THR A 133 -18.92 5.57 14.21
N SER A 134 -18.15 5.74 13.15
CA SER A 134 -17.57 4.64 12.39
C SER A 134 -16.17 4.99 11.87
N VAL A 135 -15.26 4.03 11.98
CA VAL A 135 -13.91 4.10 11.42
C VAL A 135 -13.78 3.02 10.35
N PHE A 136 -13.66 3.40 9.08
CA PHE A 136 -13.46 2.47 7.97
C PHE A 136 -11.98 2.21 7.74
N ALA A 137 -11.59 0.94 7.62
CA ALA A 137 -10.20 0.54 7.39
C ALA A 137 -10.14 -0.72 6.52
N GLU A 138 -9.17 -0.84 5.61
CA GLU A 138 -8.99 -2.08 4.84
C GLU A 138 -8.68 -3.25 5.80
N GLU A 139 -9.26 -4.42 5.53
CA GLU A 139 -9.01 -5.65 6.27
C GLU A 139 -7.60 -6.19 5.99
N GLU A 140 -6.83 -6.35 7.05
CA GLU A 140 -5.45 -6.79 6.95
C GLU A 140 -5.33 -8.27 7.22
N VAL A 141 -4.56 -8.95 6.37
CA VAL A 141 -4.14 -10.34 6.62
C VAL A 141 -2.77 -10.38 7.30
N GLU A 142 -2.03 -9.27 7.26
CA GLU A 142 -0.69 -9.22 7.79
C GLU A 142 -0.68 -9.16 9.33
N TYR A 143 -0.15 -10.18 10.00
CA TYR A 143 0.02 -10.26 11.46
C TYR A 143 0.27 -8.93 12.20
N HIS A 144 1.31 -8.16 11.85
CA HIS A 144 1.61 -6.91 12.57
C HIS A 144 0.54 -5.83 12.39
N LEU A 145 -0.04 -5.73 11.19
CA LEU A 145 -1.14 -4.80 10.93
C LEU A 145 -2.43 -5.27 11.62
N ARG A 146 -2.69 -6.58 11.68
CA ARG A 146 -3.81 -7.13 12.45
C ARG A 146 -3.71 -6.85 13.94
N GLN A 147 -2.52 -7.03 14.54
CA GLN A 147 -2.31 -6.67 15.93
C GLN A 147 -2.56 -5.18 16.17
N MET A 148 -2.08 -4.33 15.27
CA MET A 148 -2.34 -2.90 15.33
C MET A 148 -3.84 -2.59 15.26
N MET A 149 -4.57 -3.22 14.35
CA MET A 149 -6.02 -3.06 14.22
C MET A 149 -6.79 -3.55 15.46
N ALA A 150 -6.37 -4.66 16.07
CA ALA A 150 -6.96 -5.14 17.32
C ALA A 150 -6.76 -4.13 18.46
N ILE A 151 -5.56 -3.54 18.59
CA ILE A 151 -5.28 -2.50 19.59
C ILE A 151 -6.14 -1.25 19.34
N VAL A 152 -6.33 -0.86 18.07
CA VAL A 152 -7.23 0.25 17.70
C VAL A 152 -8.67 -0.06 18.12
N ASP A 153 -9.18 -1.25 17.82
CA ASP A 153 -10.54 -1.67 18.19
C ASP A 153 -10.74 -1.69 19.71
N GLU A 154 -9.81 -2.28 20.46
CA GLU A 154 -9.81 -2.25 21.93
C GLU A 154 -9.75 -0.83 22.51
N THR A 155 -9.04 0.07 21.83
CA THR A 155 -8.94 1.48 22.24
C THR A 155 -10.24 2.22 21.98
N LEU A 156 -10.87 1.98 20.84
CA LEU A 156 -12.17 2.56 20.47
C LEU A 156 -13.31 2.03 21.34
N ALA A 157 -13.27 0.77 21.76
CA ALA A 157 -14.26 0.18 22.66
C ALA A 157 -14.34 0.88 24.03
N LYS A 158 -13.27 1.59 24.44
CA LYS A 158 -13.18 2.39 25.68
C LYS A 158 -13.73 3.80 25.51
N VAL A 159 -13.91 4.27 24.26
CA VAL A 159 -14.48 5.59 23.96
C VAL A 159 -16.01 5.52 24.07
N SER A 160 -16.60 6.54 24.68
CA SER A 160 -18.06 6.70 24.76
C SER A 160 -18.47 8.04 24.16
N LEU A 161 -19.21 8.01 23.06
CA LEU A 161 -19.80 9.20 22.44
C LEU A 161 -21.29 9.26 22.75
N VAL A 162 -21.87 10.45 22.64
CA VAL A 162 -23.32 10.69 22.82
C VAL A 162 -24.15 9.83 21.85
N ASP A 163 -23.67 9.67 20.61
CA ASP A 163 -24.34 8.94 19.54
C ASP A 163 -24.06 7.42 19.55
N GLY A 164 -23.35 6.93 20.57
CA GLY A 164 -23.02 5.51 20.76
C GLY A 164 -21.52 5.22 20.72
N LYS A 165 -21.17 3.93 20.86
CA LYS A 165 -19.77 3.50 20.81
C LYS A 165 -19.25 3.51 19.36
N PRO A 166 -18.09 4.12 19.08
CA PRO A 166 -17.49 4.07 17.75
C PRO A 166 -17.15 2.62 17.39
N LYS A 167 -17.36 2.26 16.12
CA LYS A 167 -17.06 0.91 15.61
C LYS A 167 -16.04 0.98 14.49
N ILE A 168 -15.11 0.03 14.48
CA ILE A 168 -14.27 -0.21 13.32
C ILE A 168 -15.05 -1.05 12.28
N CYS A 169 -15.05 -0.60 11.04
CA CYS A 169 -15.72 -1.24 9.91
C CYS A 169 -14.67 -1.66 8.89
N LEU A 170 -14.40 -2.95 8.85
CA LEU A 170 -13.42 -3.52 7.94
C LEU A 170 -14.02 -3.66 6.54
N TRP A 171 -13.25 -3.30 5.54
CA TRP A 171 -13.65 -3.44 4.14
C TRP A 171 -12.59 -4.22 3.35
N GLN A 172 -13.01 -4.84 2.25
CA GLN A 172 -12.16 -5.62 1.37
C GLN A 172 -12.36 -5.16 -0.07
N THR A 173 -11.38 -5.42 -0.94
CA THR A 173 -11.55 -5.30 -2.40
C THR A 173 -11.85 -6.69 -2.96
N PRO A 174 -13.12 -7.10 -3.16
CA PRO A 174 -13.41 -8.44 -3.66
C PRO A 174 -12.86 -8.54 -5.07
N PHE A 175 -11.91 -9.44 -5.33
CA PHE A 175 -11.38 -9.65 -6.67
C PHE A 175 -12.18 -10.75 -7.38
N TYR A 176 -12.37 -11.87 -6.68
CA TYR A 176 -13.20 -13.01 -7.09
C TYR A 176 -14.53 -13.02 -6.32
N ASP A 177 -15.60 -13.49 -6.96
CA ASP A 177 -16.85 -13.79 -6.27
C ASP A 177 -16.70 -15.08 -5.44
N ILE A 178 -16.35 -14.91 -4.16
CA ILE A 178 -16.14 -15.99 -3.22
C ILE A 178 -17.25 -15.97 -2.17
N LYS A 179 -18.11 -16.99 -2.22
CA LYS A 179 -19.20 -17.17 -1.25
C LYS A 179 -18.71 -17.77 0.07
N ASN A 180 -17.78 -18.71 -0.01
CA ASN A 180 -17.23 -19.41 1.15
C ASN A 180 -15.72 -19.60 0.98
N LEU A 181 -14.95 -19.12 1.97
CA LEU A 181 -13.49 -19.24 1.98
C LEU A 181 -13.03 -20.68 2.21
N ASN A 182 -13.83 -21.52 2.86
CA ASN A 182 -13.48 -22.91 3.15
C ASN A 182 -13.48 -23.78 1.89
N ASP A 183 -14.18 -23.36 0.84
CA ASP A 183 -14.26 -24.07 -0.44
C ASP A 183 -13.04 -23.79 -1.35
N LEU A 184 -12.09 -22.96 -0.89
CA LEU A 184 -10.90 -22.64 -1.67
C LEU A 184 -9.91 -23.81 -1.66
N PRO A 185 -9.39 -24.24 -2.81
CA PRO A 185 -8.38 -25.29 -2.87
C PRO A 185 -7.05 -24.78 -2.32
N VAL A 186 -6.26 -25.70 -1.75
CA VAL A 186 -4.94 -25.41 -1.18
C VAL A 186 -3.89 -25.13 -2.26
N SER A 187 -4.12 -25.61 -3.49
CA SER A 187 -3.25 -25.41 -4.65
C SER A 187 -3.73 -24.24 -5.50
N HIS A 188 -2.82 -23.32 -5.82
CA HIS A 188 -3.08 -22.22 -6.76
C HIS A 188 -3.50 -22.73 -8.15
N ASN A 189 -2.92 -23.84 -8.61
CA ASN A 189 -3.26 -24.41 -9.91
C ASN A 189 -4.70 -24.95 -9.94
N GLU A 190 -5.16 -25.54 -8.85
CA GLU A 190 -6.56 -25.98 -8.71
C GLU A 190 -7.49 -24.77 -8.60
N PHE A 191 -7.09 -23.73 -7.86
CA PHE A 191 -7.85 -22.48 -7.78
C PHE A 191 -8.06 -21.87 -9.17
N ARG A 192 -7.00 -21.81 -9.99
CA ARG A 192 -7.07 -21.30 -11.36
C ARG A 192 -8.04 -22.10 -12.24
N LYS A 193 -8.12 -23.42 -12.06
CA LYS A 193 -9.05 -24.29 -12.80
C LYS A 193 -10.52 -24.03 -12.46
N LEU A 194 -10.82 -23.45 -11.30
CA LEU A 194 -12.19 -23.11 -10.92
C LEU A 194 -12.78 -21.96 -11.74
N GLN A 195 -11.95 -21.16 -12.42
CA GLN A 195 -12.37 -20.04 -13.27
C GLN A 195 -13.44 -19.15 -12.60
N ARG A 196 -13.21 -18.80 -11.32
CA ARG A 196 -14.17 -18.02 -10.53
C ARG A 196 -14.44 -16.68 -11.21
N PRO A 197 -15.71 -16.22 -11.23
CA PRO A 197 -16.04 -14.97 -11.87
C PRO A 197 -15.35 -13.81 -11.13
N LEU A 198 -14.79 -12.93 -11.94
CA LEU A 198 -14.10 -11.73 -11.50
C LEU A 198 -15.09 -10.59 -11.40
N THR A 199 -14.87 -9.72 -10.42
CA THR A 199 -15.68 -8.51 -10.28
C THR A 199 -15.02 -7.34 -10.99
N SER A 200 -15.81 -6.37 -11.43
CA SER A 200 -15.30 -5.15 -12.06
C SER A 200 -14.88 -4.12 -11.01
N PRO A 201 -13.88 -3.26 -11.32
CA PRO A 201 -13.53 -2.13 -10.47
C PRO A 201 -14.70 -1.17 -10.26
N ILE A 202 -14.73 -0.50 -9.12
CA ILE A 202 -15.79 0.44 -8.73
C ILE A 202 -15.30 1.87 -8.89
N LEU A 203 -16.19 2.77 -9.32
CA LEU A 203 -15.91 4.19 -9.45
C LEU A 203 -15.83 4.89 -8.08
N PRO A 204 -15.04 5.96 -7.95
CA PRO A 204 -14.89 6.70 -6.72
C PRO A 204 -16.22 7.41 -6.38
N PRO A 205 -16.65 7.41 -5.11
CA PRO A 205 -17.85 8.12 -4.71
C PRO A 205 -17.55 9.62 -4.55
N THR A 206 -18.56 10.46 -4.79
CA THR A 206 -18.53 11.85 -4.34
C THR A 206 -18.76 11.90 -2.83
N LEU A 207 -17.92 12.64 -2.10
CA LEU A 207 -18.06 12.81 -0.65
C LEU A 207 -18.94 14.02 -0.36
N ALA A 208 -19.72 13.93 0.73
CA ALA A 208 -20.46 15.08 1.22
C ALA A 208 -19.44 16.15 1.65
N GLY A 209 -19.32 17.22 0.87
CA GLY A 209 -18.41 18.34 1.10
C GLY A 209 -18.85 19.24 2.25
N ALA A 210 -19.18 18.66 3.40
CA ALA A 210 -19.31 19.41 4.63
C ALA A 210 -17.99 20.17 4.82
N LYS A 211 -18.04 21.51 4.81
CA LYS A 211 -16.88 22.37 5.06
C LYS A 211 -16.43 22.12 6.49
N LEU A 212 -15.56 21.14 6.67
CA LEU A 212 -14.92 20.86 7.93
C LEU A 212 -13.75 21.83 8.06
N GLU A 213 -13.89 22.80 8.95
CA GLU A 213 -12.75 23.60 9.40
C GLU A 213 -11.89 22.72 10.31
N ALA A 214 -10.99 21.97 9.68
CA ALA A 214 -10.04 21.06 10.32
C ALA A 214 -8.60 21.41 9.94
N ASP A 215 -7.67 21.17 10.87
CA ASP A 215 -6.25 21.17 10.53
C ASP A 215 -5.91 19.83 9.84
N TRP A 216 -5.90 19.83 8.52
CA TRP A 216 -5.58 18.64 7.72
C TRP A 216 -4.10 18.20 7.84
N GLY A 217 -3.23 19.00 8.46
CA GLY A 217 -1.80 18.72 8.62
C GLY A 217 -1.01 18.83 7.31
N PRO A 218 0.25 19.32 7.33
CA PRO A 218 1.09 19.34 6.14
C PRO A 218 1.54 17.93 5.75
N LEU A 219 1.83 17.72 4.46
CA LEU A 219 2.61 16.55 4.04
C LEU A 219 4.07 16.76 4.45
N PRO A 220 4.74 15.77 5.04
CA PRO A 220 6.15 15.91 5.39
C PRO A 220 7.02 15.96 4.14
N THR A 221 8.15 16.64 4.27
CA THR A 221 9.26 16.44 3.35
C THR A 221 9.90 15.06 3.56
N PHE A 222 10.66 14.60 2.57
CA PHE A 222 11.36 13.33 2.68
C PHE A 222 12.39 13.31 3.83
N ASP A 223 13.06 14.43 4.08
CA ASP A 223 14.04 14.53 5.15
C ASP A 223 13.37 14.50 6.53
N GLU A 224 12.25 15.21 6.72
CA GLU A 224 11.44 15.13 7.94
C GLU A 224 10.95 13.70 8.19
N LEU A 225 10.52 12.99 7.14
CA LEU A 225 10.07 11.61 7.27
C LEU A 225 11.21 10.66 7.64
N LYS A 226 12.40 10.85 7.08
CA LYS A 226 13.61 10.11 7.46
C LYS A 226 14.00 10.37 8.90
N GLU A 227 14.02 11.64 9.32
CA GLU A 227 14.30 12.02 10.70
C GLU A 227 13.32 11.32 11.64
N PHE A 228 12.02 11.40 11.36
CA PHE A 228 11.00 10.70 12.13
C PHE A 228 11.26 9.19 12.22
N VAL A 229 11.56 8.51 11.12
CA VAL A 229 11.90 7.07 11.13
C VAL A 229 13.16 6.77 11.93
N ASN A 230 14.15 7.66 11.89
CA ASN A 230 15.41 7.51 12.61
C ASN A 230 15.28 7.74 14.13
N GLU A 231 14.37 8.61 14.55
CA GLU A 231 14.02 8.89 15.95
C GLU A 231 13.24 7.75 16.63
N ASN A 232 12.95 6.65 15.90
CA ASN A 232 12.17 5.53 16.42
C ASN A 232 12.72 5.02 17.76
N PRO A 233 11.95 5.14 18.87
CA PRO A 233 12.40 4.70 20.20
C PRO A 233 12.52 3.17 20.32
N TRP A 234 12.05 2.41 19.33
CA TRP A 234 12.12 0.95 19.25
C TRP A 234 13.22 0.44 18.34
N LYS A 235 14.25 1.25 18.07
CA LYS A 235 15.43 0.85 17.29
C LYS A 235 16.20 -0.24 18.04
N LEU A 236 15.71 -1.47 17.95
CA LEU A 236 16.56 -2.65 18.13
C LEU A 236 17.59 -2.58 17.00
N GLU A 237 18.85 -2.80 17.34
CA GLU A 237 20.02 -2.86 16.46
C GLU A 237 19.95 -3.97 15.39
N GLU A 238 18.77 -4.49 15.06
CA GLU A 238 18.54 -5.52 14.06
C GLU A 238 18.12 -4.89 12.75
N SER A 239 19.16 -4.53 11.99
CA SER A 239 19.12 -4.11 10.61
C SER A 239 18.37 -5.14 9.73
N TRP A 240 17.07 -4.92 9.51
CA TRP A 240 16.31 -5.59 8.43
C TRP A 240 16.67 -5.04 7.04
N THR A 241 17.45 -3.96 6.99
CA THR A 241 17.96 -3.32 5.76
C THR A 241 19.08 -4.12 5.07
N LEU A 242 19.65 -5.15 5.70
CA LEU A 242 20.78 -5.90 5.12
C LEU A 242 20.38 -7.08 4.22
N ILE A 243 19.22 -7.72 4.38
CA ILE A 243 18.96 -8.97 3.62
C ILE A 243 18.59 -8.70 2.16
N ASN A 244 17.85 -7.62 1.87
CA ASN A 244 17.47 -7.28 0.48
C ASN A 244 18.61 -6.63 -0.32
N ASN A 245 19.59 -6.00 0.34
CA ASN A 245 20.73 -5.36 -0.33
C ASN A 245 21.93 -6.31 -0.53
N MET A 246 21.92 -7.47 0.13
CA MET A 246 22.96 -8.51 0.03
C MET A 246 22.65 -9.52 -1.10
N SER A 247 22.34 -9.03 -2.30
CA SER A 247 22.47 -9.88 -3.49
C SER A 247 23.93 -10.34 -3.59
N ALA A 248 24.16 -11.59 -4.02
CA ALA A 248 25.50 -12.10 -4.32
C ALA A 248 26.25 -11.18 -5.30
N GLU A 249 25.50 -10.47 -6.15
CA GLU A 249 25.98 -9.47 -7.10
C GLU A 249 26.52 -8.20 -6.41
N THR A 250 25.87 -7.71 -5.35
CA THR A 250 26.37 -6.57 -4.55
C THR A 250 27.63 -6.96 -3.77
N ILE A 251 27.69 -8.20 -3.28
CA ILE A 251 28.87 -8.73 -2.57
C ILE A 251 30.03 -8.93 -3.55
N LEU A 252 29.76 -9.41 -4.77
CA LEU A 252 30.77 -9.57 -5.82
C LEU A 252 31.29 -8.22 -6.31
N THR A 253 30.42 -7.24 -6.55
CA THR A 253 30.83 -5.89 -6.97
C THR A 253 31.61 -5.15 -5.87
N ASP A 254 31.23 -5.29 -4.60
CA ASP A 254 31.99 -4.77 -3.46
C ASP A 254 33.34 -5.49 -3.27
N LYS A 255 33.39 -6.81 -3.49
CA LYS A 255 34.67 -7.56 -3.47
C LYS A 255 35.57 -7.22 -4.66
N LEU A 256 35.00 -7.05 -5.85
CA LEU A 256 35.74 -6.68 -7.07
C LEU A 256 36.25 -5.24 -7.00
N SER A 257 35.48 -4.31 -6.42
CA SER A 257 35.92 -2.93 -6.18
C SER A 257 37.03 -2.84 -5.13
N LYS A 258 37.01 -3.73 -4.12
CA LYS A 258 38.08 -3.88 -3.13
C LYS A 258 39.34 -4.55 -3.70
N LEU A 259 39.20 -5.48 -4.66
CA LEU A 259 40.33 -6.08 -5.38
C LEU A 259 40.96 -5.14 -6.43
N GLY A 260 40.18 -4.19 -6.95
CA GLY A 260 40.57 -3.27 -8.03
C GLY A 260 41.32 -2.01 -7.61
N LYS A 261 41.84 -1.91 -6.38
CA LYS A 261 42.66 -0.76 -5.94
C LYS A 261 44.08 -0.81 -6.52
N ARG A 262 44.19 -0.62 -7.83
CA ARG A 262 45.38 -0.06 -8.48
C ARG A 262 44.97 0.92 -9.57
N SER A 263 45.13 2.21 -9.23
CA SER A 263 45.21 3.38 -10.10
C SER A 263 44.32 3.39 -11.34
N LYS A 264 43.13 4.00 -11.22
CA LYS A 264 42.58 4.80 -12.30
C LYS A 264 42.22 6.17 -11.78
N ARG A 265 42.81 7.15 -12.47
CA ARG A 265 42.70 8.60 -12.27
C ARG A 265 41.24 9.01 -12.10
N ASN A 266 41.03 10.01 -11.24
CA ASN A 266 39.80 10.79 -11.14
C ASN A 266 39.28 11.15 -12.53
N LEU A 267 38.30 10.39 -13.04
CA LEU A 267 37.30 10.99 -13.90
C LEU A 267 36.31 11.64 -12.95
N ASN A 268 36.33 12.97 -12.92
CA ASN A 268 35.18 13.75 -12.51
C ASN A 268 33.97 13.22 -13.29
N ASN A 269 33.17 12.35 -12.67
CA ASN A 269 31.76 12.32 -12.99
C ASN A 269 31.23 13.65 -12.49
N GLN A 270 31.23 14.63 -13.40
CA GLN A 270 30.22 15.67 -13.35
C GLN A 270 28.90 14.92 -13.19
N HIS A 271 28.31 15.00 -11.99
CA HIS A 271 26.89 14.80 -11.85
C HIS A 271 26.25 15.89 -12.71
N SER A 272 26.08 15.58 -13.99
CA SER A 272 25.11 16.25 -14.82
C SER A 272 23.80 16.05 -14.07
N PRO A 273 23.08 17.13 -13.71
CA PRO A 273 21.75 16.97 -13.17
C PRO A 273 21.00 16.18 -14.23
N ARG A 274 20.58 14.95 -13.91
CA ARG A 274 19.67 14.20 -14.77
C ARG A 274 18.50 15.15 -14.99
N LYS A 275 18.37 15.65 -16.22
CA LYS A 275 17.29 16.55 -16.61
C LYS A 275 16.03 15.73 -16.39
N ARG A 276 15.36 15.92 -15.24
CA ARG A 276 14.17 15.18 -14.87
C ARG A 276 13.19 15.44 -16.00
N LEU A 277 12.78 14.39 -16.71
CA LEU A 277 11.70 14.51 -17.69
C LEU A 277 10.50 15.05 -16.91
N ASP A 278 9.89 16.14 -17.38
CA ASP A 278 8.75 16.81 -16.72
C ASP A 278 7.55 15.86 -16.47
N LYS A 279 7.59 14.63 -17.00
CA LYS A 279 6.56 13.59 -16.91
C LYS A 279 7.13 12.16 -16.76
N SER A 280 8.21 11.96 -16.03
CA SER A 280 8.74 10.61 -15.76
C SER A 280 7.80 9.79 -14.86
N PHE A 281 7.66 8.50 -15.15
CA PHE A 281 6.96 7.53 -14.29
C PHE A 281 7.76 7.13 -13.04
N PHE A 282 9.06 7.43 -13.03
CA PHE A 282 10.01 7.03 -12.01
C PHE A 282 10.31 8.23 -11.10
N VAL A 283 9.41 8.45 -10.14
CA VAL A 283 9.43 9.66 -9.31
C VAL A 283 10.55 9.68 -8.27
N THR A 284 11.07 8.50 -7.89
CA THR A 284 12.10 8.36 -6.86
C THR A 284 13.49 8.63 -7.40
N ASP A 285 14.44 8.96 -6.50
CA ASP A 285 15.83 9.23 -6.88
C ASP A 285 16.52 8.00 -7.48
N LYS A 286 16.16 6.80 -7.00
CA LYS A 286 16.66 5.55 -7.56
C LYS A 286 16.08 5.25 -8.94
N GLY A 287 14.83 5.65 -9.16
CA GLY A 287 14.11 5.50 -10.42
C GLY A 287 14.00 4.05 -10.89
N ASN A 288 13.84 3.09 -9.96
CA ASN A 288 13.69 1.68 -10.28
C ASN A 288 12.24 1.22 -10.24
N THR A 289 11.36 2.07 -9.72
CA THR A 289 9.99 1.75 -9.35
C THR A 289 9.05 2.80 -9.90
N VAL A 290 7.92 2.36 -10.44
CA VAL A 290 6.88 3.24 -10.93
C VAL A 290 6.15 3.85 -9.73
N GLY A 291 5.93 5.15 -9.77
CA GLY A 291 5.28 5.88 -8.69
C GLY A 291 4.54 7.12 -9.17
N GLY A 292 4.31 8.02 -8.22
CA GLY A 292 3.44 9.18 -8.42
C GLY A 292 2.00 8.83 -8.04
N GLY A 293 1.07 9.39 -8.79
CA GLY A 293 -0.36 9.21 -8.55
C GLY A 293 -1.00 8.03 -9.25
N THR A 294 -2.26 7.74 -8.89
CA THR A 294 -3.06 6.65 -9.48
C THR A 294 -3.06 6.72 -11.01
N ASN A 295 -3.32 7.91 -11.57
CA ASN A 295 -3.34 8.14 -13.01
C ASN A 295 -1.96 7.97 -13.68
N ALA A 296 -0.88 8.36 -12.99
CA ALA A 296 0.47 8.21 -13.51
C ALA A 296 0.86 6.73 -13.58
N VAL A 297 0.55 5.96 -12.52
CA VAL A 297 0.79 4.52 -12.47
C VAL A 297 -0.08 3.78 -13.50
N LEU A 298 -1.34 4.18 -13.70
CA LEU A 298 -2.21 3.58 -14.73
C LEU A 298 -1.71 3.90 -16.16
N ASN A 299 -1.22 5.12 -16.42
CA ASN A 299 -0.60 5.46 -17.70
C ASN A 299 0.70 4.65 -17.92
N ALA A 300 1.50 4.43 -16.87
CA ALA A 300 2.65 3.53 -16.94
C ALA A 300 2.22 2.07 -17.21
N LEU A 301 1.14 1.60 -16.59
CA LEU A 301 0.60 0.27 -16.84
C LEU A 301 0.17 0.11 -18.31
N GLN A 302 -0.48 1.13 -18.87
CA GLN A 302 -0.85 1.13 -20.28
C GLN A 302 0.38 1.03 -21.21
N ALA A 303 1.45 1.75 -20.88
CA ALA A 303 2.73 1.67 -21.60
C ALA A 303 3.38 0.28 -21.46
N TYR A 304 3.28 -0.33 -20.28
CA TYR A 304 3.77 -1.68 -20.01
C TYR A 304 3.04 -2.74 -20.85
N LEU A 305 1.70 -2.69 -20.86
CA LEU A 305 0.88 -3.62 -21.62
C LEU A 305 1.13 -3.49 -23.13
N ARG A 306 1.34 -2.26 -23.62
CA ARG A 306 1.63 -1.91 -25.02
C ARG A 306 3.10 -1.97 -25.39
N TYR A 307 3.93 -2.73 -24.67
CA TYR A 307 5.36 -2.83 -24.95
C TYR A 307 5.71 -3.15 -26.41
N LEU A 308 4.89 -3.99 -27.08
CA LEU A 308 5.09 -4.37 -28.48
C LEU A 308 4.59 -3.34 -29.50
N GLU A 309 3.83 -2.34 -29.05
CA GLU A 309 3.33 -1.26 -29.90
C GLU A 309 4.33 -0.12 -29.80
N GLY A 310 5.07 0.13 -30.90
CA GLY A 310 6.01 1.25 -30.96
C GLY A 310 5.35 2.57 -30.55
N THR A 311 6.05 3.41 -29.80
CA THR A 311 5.53 4.67 -29.27
C THR A 311 6.47 5.82 -29.54
N VAL A 312 5.90 6.97 -29.93
CA VAL A 312 6.63 8.24 -30.10
C VAL A 312 6.71 9.00 -28.77
N ARG A 313 5.99 8.55 -27.74
CA ARG A 313 5.97 9.25 -26.45
C ARG A 313 7.21 8.93 -25.62
N ASP A 314 7.95 9.96 -25.25
CA ASP A 314 9.18 9.86 -24.46
C ASP A 314 8.97 9.16 -23.10
N ASP A 315 7.84 9.42 -22.42
CA ASP A 315 7.50 8.82 -21.12
C ASP A 315 7.34 7.29 -21.24
N TRP A 316 6.74 6.82 -22.32
CA TRP A 316 6.59 5.39 -22.58
C TRP A 316 7.91 4.74 -22.99
N GLN A 317 8.76 5.44 -23.75
CA GLN A 317 10.09 4.94 -24.10
C GLN A 317 10.98 4.73 -22.87
N GLU A 318 10.93 5.66 -21.90
CA GLU A 318 11.60 5.52 -20.61
C GLU A 318 11.17 4.24 -19.89
N LEU A 319 9.86 3.98 -19.82
CA LEU A 319 9.34 2.76 -19.22
C LEU A 319 9.81 1.51 -19.96
N GLN A 320 9.77 1.51 -21.29
CA GLN A 320 10.19 0.36 -22.10
C GLN A 320 11.68 0.05 -21.91
N GLU A 321 12.53 1.06 -21.74
CA GLU A 321 13.95 0.86 -21.40
C GLU A 321 14.11 0.22 -20.02
N LYS A 322 13.37 0.73 -19.03
CA LYS A 322 13.39 0.21 -17.65
C LYS A 322 12.84 -1.21 -17.55
N LEU A 323 11.81 -1.52 -18.33
CA LEU A 323 11.26 -2.88 -18.48
C LEU A 323 12.35 -3.84 -18.94
N ARG A 324 13.06 -3.54 -20.03
CA ARG A 324 14.14 -4.39 -20.55
C ARG A 324 15.23 -4.65 -19.51
N ASN A 325 15.57 -3.64 -18.71
CA ASN A 325 16.58 -3.78 -17.66
C ASN A 325 16.09 -4.61 -16.46
N ALA A 326 14.78 -4.59 -16.17
CA ALA A 326 14.18 -5.34 -15.07
C ALA A 326 13.76 -6.78 -15.45
N GLU A 327 13.69 -7.08 -16.75
CA GLU A 327 13.22 -8.36 -17.29
C GLU A 327 14.32 -9.44 -17.21
N SER A 328 14.51 -9.99 -16.01
CA SER A 328 15.42 -11.13 -15.80
C SER A 328 14.89 -12.48 -16.30
N ARG A 329 13.56 -12.61 -16.34
CA ARG A 329 12.78 -13.73 -16.89
C ARG A 329 11.44 -13.16 -17.34
N ASP A 330 10.74 -13.90 -18.20
CA ASP A 330 9.44 -13.48 -18.73
C ASP A 330 8.48 -13.07 -17.59
N GLY A 331 8.05 -11.81 -17.63
CA GLY A 331 7.15 -11.16 -16.69
C GLY A 331 7.78 -10.65 -15.38
N ALA A 332 9.08 -10.82 -15.16
CA ALA A 332 9.73 -10.37 -13.92
C ALA A 332 9.72 -8.85 -13.74
N SER A 333 9.76 -8.11 -14.85
CA SER A 333 9.70 -6.64 -14.84
C SER A 333 8.45 -6.12 -14.15
N PHE A 334 7.30 -6.80 -14.26
CA PHE A 334 6.05 -6.30 -13.70
C PHE A 334 6.14 -6.10 -12.18
N ALA A 335 6.56 -7.14 -11.46
CA ALA A 335 6.68 -7.10 -10.01
C ALA A 335 7.75 -6.10 -9.54
N THR A 336 8.85 -5.98 -10.29
CA THR A 336 9.92 -5.01 -9.98
C THR A 336 9.45 -3.57 -10.14
N LEU A 337 8.76 -3.27 -11.25
CA LEU A 337 8.36 -1.91 -11.60
C LEU A 337 7.10 -1.46 -10.85
N PHE A 338 6.06 -2.31 -10.80
CA PHE A 338 4.74 -1.96 -10.26
C PHE A 338 4.47 -2.53 -8.87
N GLY A 339 5.29 -3.46 -8.39
CA GLY A 339 5.12 -4.08 -7.07
C GLY A 339 5.00 -3.05 -5.93
N PRO A 340 5.88 -2.04 -5.84
CA PRO A 340 5.76 -0.97 -4.84
C PRO A 340 4.44 -0.20 -4.89
N ALA A 341 3.97 0.16 -6.09
CA ALA A 341 2.70 0.86 -6.25
C ALA A 341 1.49 0.00 -5.85
N LEU A 342 1.54 -1.31 -6.14
CA LEU A 342 0.55 -2.28 -5.68
C LEU A 342 0.60 -2.47 -4.15
N CYS A 343 1.80 -2.53 -3.56
CA CYS A 343 1.99 -2.66 -2.10
C CYS A 343 1.51 -1.43 -1.31
N LEU A 344 1.55 -0.24 -1.92
CA LEU A 344 0.98 0.98 -1.34
C LEU A 344 -0.51 1.17 -1.69
N GLY A 345 -1.06 0.29 -2.55
CA GLY A 345 -2.45 0.37 -3.01
C GLY A 345 -2.77 1.62 -3.83
N ILE A 346 -1.76 2.21 -4.48
CA ILE A 346 -1.92 3.33 -5.43
C ILE A 346 -2.81 2.89 -6.61
N ILE A 347 -2.68 1.62 -7.02
CA ILE A 347 -3.58 0.97 -7.97
C ILE A 347 -4.14 -0.31 -7.33
N SER A 348 -5.39 -0.64 -7.63
CA SER A 348 -5.99 -1.88 -7.12
C SER A 348 -5.57 -3.08 -7.96
N ARG A 349 -5.40 -4.24 -7.32
CA ARG A 349 -5.14 -5.52 -7.99
C ARG A 349 -6.21 -5.81 -9.05
N ARG A 350 -7.48 -5.59 -8.69
CA ARG A 350 -8.65 -5.75 -9.57
C ARG A 350 -8.61 -4.80 -10.77
N GLY A 351 -8.17 -3.55 -10.56
CA GLY A 351 -7.98 -2.54 -11.60
C GLY A 351 -6.90 -2.93 -12.61
N VAL A 352 -5.74 -3.40 -12.14
CA VAL A 352 -4.68 -3.91 -13.03
C VAL A 352 -5.18 -5.06 -13.88
N HIS A 353 -5.85 -6.04 -13.27
CA HIS A 353 -6.41 -7.17 -14.00
C HIS A 353 -7.42 -6.71 -15.04
N TYR A 354 -8.34 -5.81 -14.66
CA TYR A 354 -9.33 -5.24 -15.57
C TYR A 354 -8.69 -4.57 -16.78
N GLU A 355 -7.67 -3.72 -16.58
CA GLU A 355 -6.96 -3.03 -17.67
C GLU A 355 -6.20 -4.02 -18.57
N ALA A 356 -5.55 -5.03 -18.01
CA ALA A 356 -4.86 -6.07 -18.79
C ALA A 356 -5.83 -6.85 -19.70
N ILE A 357 -6.97 -7.28 -19.16
CA ILE A 357 -8.01 -8.00 -19.92
C ILE A 357 -8.68 -7.10 -20.95
N LYS A 358 -8.94 -5.85 -20.60
CA LYS A 358 -9.51 -4.85 -21.52
C LYS A 358 -8.59 -4.68 -22.73
N PHE A 359 -7.29 -4.50 -22.50
CA PHE A 359 -6.31 -4.36 -23.57
C PHE A 359 -6.19 -5.63 -24.44
N GLU A 360 -6.17 -6.82 -23.82
CA GLU A 360 -6.16 -8.10 -24.57
C GLU A 360 -7.38 -8.22 -25.49
N LYS A 361 -8.56 -7.82 -25.03
CA LYS A 361 -9.77 -7.80 -25.85
C LYS A 361 -9.66 -6.79 -26.98
N GLU A 362 -9.23 -5.57 -26.70
CA GLU A 362 -9.06 -4.51 -27.72
C GLU A 362 -8.13 -4.97 -28.85
N ARG A 363 -7.04 -5.65 -28.52
CA ARG A 363 -6.08 -6.19 -29.48
C ARG A 363 -6.64 -7.34 -30.33
N ASN A 364 -7.55 -8.13 -29.77
CA ASN A 364 -8.13 -9.31 -30.40
C ASN A 364 -9.59 -9.11 -30.86
N ALA A 365 -9.94 -7.89 -31.30
CA ALA A 365 -11.28 -7.55 -31.82
C ALA A 365 -12.45 -7.90 -30.86
N GLY A 366 -12.22 -7.75 -29.56
CA GLY A 366 -13.17 -8.01 -28.49
C GLY A 366 -13.11 -9.42 -27.87
N PHE A 367 -12.30 -10.31 -28.43
CA PHE A 367 -12.22 -11.71 -28.00
C PHE A 367 -11.06 -11.98 -27.03
N LEU A 368 -11.26 -12.89 -26.09
CA LEU A 368 -10.16 -13.48 -25.32
C LEU A 368 -9.77 -14.79 -25.99
N SER A 369 -8.48 -14.96 -26.28
CA SER A 369 -7.96 -16.18 -26.88
C SER A 369 -8.16 -17.37 -25.93
N PRO A 370 -8.64 -18.53 -26.41
CA PRO A 370 -8.74 -19.74 -25.59
C PRO A 370 -7.36 -20.33 -25.27
N PHE A 371 -6.29 -19.87 -25.95
CA PHE A 371 -4.93 -20.37 -25.80
C PHE A 371 -4.07 -19.55 -24.82
N GLY A 372 -4.66 -18.58 -24.12
CA GLY A 372 -3.97 -17.70 -23.17
C GLY A 372 -3.74 -16.29 -23.72
N TYR A 373 -2.91 -15.51 -23.03
CA TYR A 373 -2.67 -14.11 -23.35
C TYR A 373 -1.77 -13.93 -24.59
N SER A 374 -2.09 -12.92 -25.41
CA SER A 374 -1.37 -12.63 -26.65
C SER A 374 0.02 -11.99 -26.46
N ALA A 375 0.30 -11.44 -25.26
CA ALA A 375 1.58 -10.82 -24.93
C ALA A 375 2.07 -11.19 -23.54
N ALA A 376 3.40 -11.34 -23.40
CA ALA A 376 4.05 -11.67 -22.13
C ALA A 376 3.80 -10.62 -21.04
N THR A 377 3.72 -9.34 -21.40
CA THR A 377 3.43 -8.24 -20.44
C THR A 377 2.00 -8.31 -19.89
N ILE A 378 1.03 -8.68 -20.73
CA ILE A 378 -0.37 -8.88 -20.31
C ILE A 378 -0.43 -10.07 -19.35
N ALA A 379 0.20 -11.20 -19.72
CA ALA A 379 0.28 -12.38 -18.87
C ALA A 379 0.93 -12.06 -17.52
N ALA A 380 2.05 -11.34 -17.54
CA ALA A 380 2.78 -10.95 -16.34
C ALA A 380 1.94 -10.10 -15.39
N ALA A 381 1.26 -9.08 -15.90
CA ALA A 381 0.41 -8.20 -15.09
C ALA A 381 -0.77 -8.95 -14.49
N ALA A 382 -1.51 -9.71 -15.32
CA ALA A 382 -2.69 -10.46 -14.88
C ALA A 382 -2.34 -11.58 -13.90
N ASP A 383 -1.33 -12.40 -14.21
CA ASP A 383 -0.93 -13.52 -13.35
C ASP A 383 -0.34 -13.04 -12.02
N ALA A 384 0.39 -11.92 -12.00
CA ALA A 384 0.92 -11.35 -10.77
C ALA A 384 -0.19 -10.96 -9.80
N VAL A 385 -1.18 -10.17 -10.25
CA VAL A 385 -2.26 -9.71 -9.36
C VAL A 385 -3.23 -10.83 -8.98
N CYS A 386 -3.47 -11.81 -9.87
CA CYS A 386 -4.22 -13.02 -9.54
C CYS A 386 -3.52 -13.86 -8.47
N SER A 387 -2.19 -13.99 -8.56
CA SER A 387 -1.39 -14.71 -7.56
C SER A 387 -1.40 -13.97 -6.21
N MET A 388 -1.23 -12.65 -6.22
CA MET A 388 -1.34 -11.82 -5.02
C MET A 388 -2.68 -11.98 -4.32
N GLU A 389 -3.77 -11.98 -5.08
CA GLU A 389 -5.10 -12.21 -4.55
C GLU A 389 -5.28 -13.59 -3.95
N TRP A 390 -4.79 -14.64 -4.63
CA TRP A 390 -4.86 -15.99 -4.08
C TRP A 390 -4.12 -16.10 -2.75
N TYR A 391 -2.91 -15.55 -2.62
CA TYR A 391 -2.17 -15.55 -1.34
C TYR A 391 -2.91 -14.79 -0.24
N TRP A 392 -3.53 -13.66 -0.58
CA TRP A 392 -4.34 -12.89 0.35
C TRP A 392 -5.54 -13.70 0.87
N LEU A 393 -6.26 -14.37 -0.04
CA LEU A 393 -7.39 -15.24 0.31
C LEU A 393 -6.99 -16.45 1.15
N MET A 394 -5.86 -17.06 0.85
CA MET A 394 -5.33 -18.19 1.62
C MET A 394 -4.95 -17.76 3.04
N SER A 395 -4.37 -16.57 3.18
CA SER A 395 -4.07 -15.97 4.48
C SER A 395 -5.37 -15.71 5.24
N LEU A 396 -6.36 -15.07 4.60
CA LEU A 396 -7.66 -14.81 5.21
C LEU A 396 -8.39 -16.09 5.63
N ARG A 397 -8.37 -17.14 4.80
CA ARG A 397 -8.96 -18.46 5.12
C ARG A 397 -8.30 -19.07 6.34
N SER A 398 -6.98 -19.02 6.43
CA SER A 398 -6.24 -19.54 7.58
C SER A 398 -6.60 -18.81 8.87
N LEU A 399 -6.92 -17.51 8.80
CA LEU A 399 -7.34 -16.73 9.95
C LEU A 399 -8.73 -17.14 10.46
N ARG A 400 -9.68 -17.38 9.55
CA ARG A 400 -11.06 -17.76 9.93
C ARG A 400 -11.19 -19.23 10.35
N SER A 401 -10.26 -20.08 9.94
CA SER A 401 -10.23 -21.50 10.32
C SER A 401 -9.54 -21.73 11.68
N ASN A 402 -8.73 -20.79 12.15
CA ASN A 402 -7.92 -20.96 13.36
C ASN A 402 -8.57 -20.29 14.57
N GLU A 403 -9.19 -21.10 15.44
CA GLU A 403 -9.56 -20.73 16.82
C GLU A 403 -8.42 -20.92 17.84
N GLY A 404 -7.21 -21.32 17.39
CA GLY A 404 -6.07 -21.68 18.25
C GLY A 404 -4.88 -20.70 18.23
N VAL A 405 -4.19 -20.58 19.36
CA VAL A 405 -2.95 -19.79 19.53
C VAL A 405 -1.76 -20.56 18.94
N TYR A 406 -1.52 -20.39 17.64
CA TYR A 406 -0.38 -20.97 16.95
C TYR A 406 0.76 -19.96 16.79
N SER A 407 1.99 -20.46 16.73
CA SER A 407 3.16 -19.63 16.45
C SER A 407 3.11 -19.19 14.99
N THR A 408 3.14 -17.87 14.73
CA THR A 408 3.08 -17.34 13.37
C THR A 408 4.50 -17.24 12.81
N ARG A 409 4.79 -17.94 11.72
CA ARG A 409 6.03 -17.77 10.96
C ARG A 409 5.76 -16.94 9.70
N ILE A 410 6.52 -15.88 9.52
CA ILE A 410 6.42 -15.00 8.37
C ILE A 410 7.58 -15.30 7.43
N TRP A 411 7.27 -15.57 6.16
CA TRP A 411 8.23 -15.82 5.09
C TRP A 411 7.99 -14.84 3.95
N ARG A 412 8.99 -14.65 3.07
CA ARG A 412 8.79 -14.01 1.77
C ARG A 412 9.12 -14.99 0.66
N TRP A 413 8.22 -15.17 -0.30
CA TRP A 413 8.45 -15.98 -1.50
C TRP A 413 8.05 -15.18 -2.74
N ASN A 414 8.97 -15.07 -3.71
CA ASN A 414 8.83 -14.21 -4.90
C ASN A 414 8.45 -12.74 -4.57
N GLY A 415 8.95 -12.20 -3.45
CA GLY A 415 8.64 -10.83 -3.01
C GLY A 415 7.33 -10.69 -2.23
N TYR A 416 6.51 -11.74 -2.15
CA TYR A 416 5.23 -11.74 -1.43
C TYR A 416 5.36 -12.29 -0.02
N GLN A 417 4.61 -11.71 0.93
CA GLN A 417 4.60 -12.17 2.32
C GLN A 417 3.70 -13.41 2.46
N ILE A 418 4.26 -14.49 2.96
CA ILE A 418 3.56 -15.74 3.29
C ILE A 418 3.53 -15.87 4.82
N GLN A 419 2.34 -16.04 5.39
CA GLN A 419 2.17 -16.30 6.81
C GLN A 419 1.75 -17.75 7.00
N VAL A 420 2.53 -18.51 7.77
CA VAL A 420 2.22 -19.88 8.15
C VAL A 420 1.92 -19.89 9.64
N HIS A 421 0.70 -20.28 9.98
CA HIS A 421 0.32 -20.57 11.36
C HIS A 421 0.71 -22.01 11.66
N SER A 422 1.66 -22.21 12.58
CA SER A 422 2.18 -23.53 12.98
C SER A 422 1.93 -23.87 14.43
#